data_AF-A0A7Y2GMG7-F1
#
_entry.id   AF-A0A7Y2GMG7-F1
#
_cell.length_a   1.000
_cell.length_b   1.000
_cell.length_c   1.000
_cell.angle_alpha   90.00
_cell.angle_beta   90.00
_cell.angle_gamma   90.00
#
_symmetry.space_group_name_H-M   'P 1'
#
loop_
_entity.id
_entity.type
_entity.pdbx_description
1 polymer ?
#
loop_
_entity_poly.entity_id
_entity_poly.type
_entity_poly.pdbx_seq_one_letter_code
_entity_poly.pdbx_strand_id
1 'polypeptide(L)'
;MELPTDRRDEIGILANTFTKMKAKIDHNLQQLNTALKEEKEAKKQRDEFLQNMSHEMRTPLNAILGLTQLLHKQSPTEKQLPIINSLQRSATNLSGLVYDVLDHQKLVEGKLQIANKPTDLYELLRDIHSNYEYEALQKGLTFQLNLDEKLEQHIYETDPMRLSQIVTNLVINAIKYTPKGKVSCSAKIIPGKNETLEIKVKDTGIGILPGNIVKINERFYREKQDLSGRYGGYGLGLSIVKQLTELFGGTLNAISKSGLGSEFCVTIPVTATRVVNTKMDKIAKTHLLPRLKQHYKIIHIEDDASTIELMKFILDDECIQLYQATSIDKASICLDRDKPDLVISDLMLEQNSLQPILGDWMKTKKISCPLILVSALEPKIMEKICTLYFQKPFKTDDLKDCVYMILGAHEYKAPDFFTIYTNYDNESAKIRKVLQLLHEEFENYLFRIKKTAITKDQKEWDAILHKLIAHINTLKLDELTNVLPKNVAALKIGAQHKISTIFAYYLCCIRVEEHLNSKD
;
A
#
# COMPACT_ATOMS: atom_id res chain seq x y z
N MET A 1 -35.65 16.20 -52.37
CA MET A 1 -35.84 15.91 -53.80
C MET A 1 -36.44 14.53 -53.89
N GLU A 2 -37.71 14.42 -54.26
CA GLU A 2 -38.35 13.12 -54.49
C GLU A 2 -37.90 12.57 -55.84
N LEU A 3 -37.46 11.31 -55.84
CA LEU A 3 -37.05 10.62 -57.06
C LEU A 3 -38.30 10.22 -57.84
N PRO A 4 -38.33 10.34 -59.18
CA PRO A 4 -39.52 10.08 -59.99
C PRO A 4 -39.69 8.57 -60.19
N THR A 5 -40.21 7.88 -59.17
CA THR A 5 -40.36 6.40 -59.11
C THR A 5 -41.48 5.85 -59.99
N ASP A 6 -42.39 6.70 -60.47
CA ASP A 6 -43.59 6.28 -61.22
C ASP A 6 -43.36 6.18 -62.74
N ARG A 7 -42.16 6.53 -63.21
CA ARG A 7 -41.80 6.42 -64.63
C ARG A 7 -41.49 4.96 -64.98
N ARG A 8 -41.89 4.54 -66.19
CA ARG A 8 -41.58 3.20 -66.74
C ARG A 8 -40.34 3.18 -67.63
N ASP A 9 -39.63 4.30 -67.72
CA ASP A 9 -38.37 4.43 -68.45
C ASP A 9 -37.15 4.09 -67.56
N GLU A 10 -35.97 4.14 -68.16
CA GLU A 10 -34.69 3.84 -67.51
C GLU A 10 -34.45 4.71 -66.26
N ILE A 11 -34.95 5.95 -66.27
CA ILE A 11 -34.85 6.89 -65.14
C ILE A 11 -35.75 6.42 -63.98
N GLY A 12 -36.96 5.96 -64.26
CA GLY A 12 -37.84 5.40 -63.23
C GLY A 12 -37.33 4.08 -62.63
N ILE A 13 -36.69 3.23 -63.43
CA ILE A 13 -36.03 2.00 -62.94
C ILE A 13 -34.85 2.34 -62.04
N LEU A 14 -34.01 3.31 -62.44
CA LEU A 14 -32.88 3.78 -61.62
C LEU A 14 -33.35 4.43 -60.32
N ALA A 15 -34.39 5.27 -60.37
CA ALA A 15 -35.02 5.89 -59.21
C ALA A 15 -35.53 4.84 -58.22
N ASN A 16 -36.24 3.81 -58.69
CA ASN A 16 -36.70 2.71 -57.85
C ASN A 16 -35.55 1.89 -57.24
N THR A 17 -34.48 1.69 -58.00
CA THR A 17 -33.28 0.97 -57.51
C THR A 17 -32.58 1.77 -56.42
N PHE A 18 -32.45 3.09 -56.59
CA PHE A 18 -31.89 4.00 -55.59
C PHE A 18 -32.73 4.04 -54.31
N THR A 19 -34.06 4.09 -54.44
CA THR A 19 -34.97 4.07 -53.29
C THR A 19 -34.86 2.75 -52.51
N LYS A 20 -34.78 1.61 -53.21
CA LYS A 20 -34.55 0.29 -52.59
C LYS A 20 -33.18 0.21 -51.90
N MET A 21 -32.14 0.75 -52.54
CA MET A 21 -30.78 0.77 -51.98
C MET A 21 -30.72 1.65 -50.73
N LYS A 22 -31.34 2.85 -50.76
CA LYS A 22 -31.47 3.74 -49.61
C LYS A 22 -32.18 3.05 -48.45
N ALA A 23 -33.35 2.45 -48.72
CA ALA A 23 -34.09 1.71 -47.69
C ALA A 23 -33.27 0.57 -47.07
N LYS A 24 -32.45 -0.12 -47.87
CA LYS A 24 -31.54 -1.17 -47.38
C LYS A 24 -30.38 -0.62 -46.56
N ILE A 25 -29.81 0.51 -46.95
CA ILE A 25 -28.75 1.21 -46.18
C ILE A 25 -29.31 1.71 -44.85
N ASP A 26 -30.48 2.34 -44.86
CA ASP A 26 -31.13 2.84 -43.64
C ASP A 26 -31.47 1.70 -42.67
N HIS A 27 -31.94 0.56 -43.20
CA HIS A 27 -32.18 -0.65 -42.42
C HIS A 27 -30.89 -1.21 -41.80
N ASN A 28 -29.82 -1.33 -42.59
CA ASN A 28 -28.51 -1.79 -42.10
C ASN A 28 -27.93 -0.83 -41.05
N LEU A 29 -28.10 0.48 -41.22
CA LEU A 29 -27.68 1.50 -40.25
C LEU A 29 -28.45 1.37 -38.93
N GLN A 30 -29.77 1.13 -38.99
CA GLN A 30 -30.57 0.86 -37.80
C GLN A 30 -30.13 -0.43 -37.09
N GLN A 31 -29.90 -1.51 -37.83
CA GLN A 31 -29.40 -2.76 -37.28
C GLN A 31 -28.02 -2.57 -36.63
N LEU A 32 -27.11 -1.86 -37.29
CA LEU A 32 -25.78 -1.57 -36.78
C LEU A 32 -25.84 -0.72 -35.50
N ASN A 33 -26.67 0.32 -35.47
CA ASN A 33 -26.85 1.16 -34.29
C ASN A 33 -27.46 0.39 -33.12
N THR A 34 -28.40 -0.52 -33.40
CA THR A 34 -29.02 -1.38 -32.38
C THR A 34 -27.98 -2.35 -31.80
N ALA A 35 -27.25 -3.06 -32.67
CA ALA A 35 -26.18 -3.96 -32.25
C ALA A 35 -25.05 -3.23 -31.48
N LEU A 36 -24.70 -2.01 -31.89
CA LEU A 36 -23.71 -1.19 -31.18
C LEU A 36 -24.22 -0.76 -29.79
N LYS A 37 -25.50 -0.44 -29.66
CA LYS A 37 -26.10 -0.09 -28.38
C LYS A 37 -26.14 -1.31 -27.44
N GLU A 38 -26.52 -2.48 -27.96
CA GLU A 38 -26.52 -3.74 -27.22
C GLU A 38 -25.11 -4.14 -26.78
N GLU A 39 -24.10 -3.99 -27.66
CA GLU A 39 -22.70 -4.25 -27.31
C GLU A 39 -22.21 -3.33 -26.19
N LYS A 40 -22.53 -2.03 -26.25
CA LYS A 40 -22.17 -1.06 -25.21
C LYS A 40 -22.84 -1.37 -23.87
N GLU A 41 -24.13 -1.72 -23.89
CA GLU A 41 -24.89 -2.06 -22.70
C GLU A 41 -24.34 -3.35 -22.06
N ALA A 42 -24.09 -4.39 -22.86
CA ALA A 42 -23.50 -5.65 -22.41
C ALA A 42 -22.09 -5.44 -21.85
N LYS A 43 -21.28 -4.59 -22.49
CA LYS A 43 -19.95 -4.22 -22.00
C LYS A 43 -20.06 -3.53 -20.63
N LYS A 44 -20.93 -2.54 -20.49
CA LYS A 44 -21.16 -1.82 -19.24
C LYS A 44 -21.60 -2.78 -18.11
N GLN A 45 -22.57 -3.65 -18.37
CA GLN A 45 -23.06 -4.64 -17.40
C GLN A 45 -21.97 -5.62 -16.96
N ARG A 46 -21.15 -6.09 -17.92
CA ARG A 46 -20.00 -6.94 -17.62
C ARG A 46 -18.98 -6.23 -16.72
N ASP A 47 -18.71 -4.96 -17.00
CA ASP A 47 -17.71 -4.19 -16.26
C ASP A 47 -18.21 -3.85 -14.83
N GLU A 48 -19.50 -3.50 -14.68
CA GLU A 48 -20.16 -3.33 -13.38
C GLU A 48 -20.17 -4.64 -12.57
N PHE A 49 -20.49 -5.77 -13.21
CA PHE A 49 -20.47 -7.09 -12.57
C PHE A 49 -19.08 -7.45 -12.03
N LEU A 50 -18.02 -7.22 -12.82
CA LEU A 50 -16.65 -7.51 -12.41
C LEU A 50 -16.15 -6.59 -11.30
N GLN A 51 -16.51 -5.31 -11.31
CA GLN A 51 -16.20 -4.38 -10.22
C GLN A 51 -16.86 -4.84 -8.91
N ASN A 52 -18.17 -5.11 -8.94
CA ASN A 52 -18.91 -5.58 -7.77
C ASN A 52 -18.34 -6.90 -7.26
N MET A 53 -18.11 -7.88 -8.15
CA MET A 53 -17.48 -9.14 -7.78
C MET A 53 -16.12 -8.97 -7.13
N SER A 54 -15.28 -8.04 -7.62
CA SER A 54 -14.00 -7.83 -6.99
C SER A 54 -14.12 -7.24 -5.59
N HIS A 55 -15.05 -6.31 -5.36
CA HIS A 55 -15.30 -5.78 -4.03
C HIS A 55 -15.76 -6.90 -3.07
N GLU A 56 -16.71 -7.72 -3.52
CA GLU A 56 -17.21 -8.87 -2.76
C GLU A 56 -16.15 -9.96 -2.53
N MET A 57 -15.19 -10.13 -3.46
CA MET A 57 -14.10 -11.09 -3.29
C MET A 57 -12.93 -10.55 -2.47
N ARG A 58 -12.66 -9.24 -2.46
CA ARG A 58 -11.57 -8.62 -1.68
C ARG A 58 -11.82 -8.71 -0.18
N THR A 59 -13.06 -8.50 0.24
CA THR A 59 -13.45 -8.51 1.66
C THR A 59 -13.08 -9.83 2.38
N PRO A 60 -13.50 -11.02 1.90
CA PRO A 60 -13.11 -12.28 2.55
C PRO A 60 -11.62 -12.58 2.40
N LEU A 61 -10.96 -12.05 1.38
CA LEU A 61 -9.53 -12.24 1.14
C LEU A 61 -8.65 -11.47 2.12
N ASN A 62 -9.02 -10.22 2.37
CA ASN A 62 -8.37 -9.37 3.36
C ASN A 62 -8.60 -9.91 4.77
N ALA A 63 -9.77 -10.49 5.04
CA ALA A 63 -10.02 -11.23 6.27
C ALA A 63 -9.04 -12.40 6.45
N ILE A 64 -8.85 -13.24 5.43
CA ILE A 64 -7.89 -14.36 5.50
C ILE A 64 -6.44 -13.86 5.66
N LEU A 65 -6.06 -12.77 4.99
CA LEU A 65 -4.74 -12.15 5.16
C LEU A 65 -4.54 -11.58 6.58
N GLY A 66 -5.54 -10.91 7.14
CA GLY A 66 -5.50 -10.43 8.53
C GLY A 66 -5.36 -11.58 9.53
N LEU A 67 -6.17 -12.64 9.37
CA LEU A 67 -6.13 -13.84 10.21
C LEU A 67 -4.77 -14.56 10.16
N THR A 68 -4.16 -14.64 8.98
CA THR A 68 -2.85 -15.27 8.83
C THR A 68 -1.72 -14.44 9.46
N GLN A 69 -1.78 -13.11 9.37
CA GLN A 69 -0.86 -12.23 10.09
C GLN A 69 -1.03 -12.34 11.61
N LEU A 70 -2.27 -12.49 12.10
CA LEU A 70 -2.55 -12.72 13.52
C LEU A 70 -1.93 -14.04 14.00
N LEU A 71 -2.13 -15.12 13.25
CA LEU A 71 -1.54 -16.43 13.55
C LEU A 71 0.00 -16.39 13.57
N HIS A 72 0.64 -15.54 12.76
CA HIS A 72 2.09 -15.33 12.79
C HIS A 72 2.59 -14.70 14.08
N LYS A 73 1.79 -13.83 14.69
CA LYS A 73 2.16 -13.02 15.86
C LYS A 73 1.91 -13.72 17.20
N GLN A 74 1.15 -14.83 17.21
CA GLN A 74 0.85 -15.62 18.41
C GLN A 74 1.93 -16.68 18.75
N SER A 75 3.18 -16.44 18.39
CA SER A 75 4.28 -17.40 18.59
C SER A 75 3.92 -18.83 18.17
N PRO A 76 3.45 -19.02 16.92
CA PRO A 76 3.00 -20.33 16.45
C PRO A 76 4.12 -21.35 16.58
N THR A 77 3.76 -22.59 16.95
CA THR A 77 4.74 -23.68 17.06
C THR A 77 5.42 -23.95 15.73
N GLU A 78 6.62 -24.55 15.75
CA GLU A 78 7.37 -24.90 14.53
C GLU A 78 6.57 -25.74 13.52
N LYS A 79 5.56 -26.49 13.98
CA LYS A 79 4.66 -27.28 13.13
C LYS A 79 3.51 -26.47 12.52
N GLN A 80 3.11 -25.36 13.15
CA GLN A 80 2.04 -24.47 12.68
C GLN A 80 2.54 -23.41 11.70
N LEU A 81 3.78 -22.93 11.89
CA LEU A 81 4.39 -21.90 11.06
C LEU A 81 4.33 -22.22 9.54
N PRO A 82 4.62 -23.45 9.07
CA PRO A 82 4.53 -23.79 7.65
C PRO A 82 3.10 -23.72 7.10
N ILE A 83 2.11 -24.05 7.92
CA ILE A 83 0.68 -24.05 7.56
C ILE A 83 0.15 -22.63 7.46
N ILE A 84 0.49 -21.79 8.43
CA ILE A 84 0.10 -20.36 8.47
C ILE A 84 0.73 -19.62 7.28
N ASN A 85 2.03 -19.83 7.06
CA ASN A 85 2.73 -19.30 5.89
C ASN A 85 2.06 -19.77 4.57
N SER A 86 1.57 -21.01 4.51
CA SER A 86 0.87 -21.51 3.33
C SER A 86 -0.49 -20.85 3.12
N LEU A 87 -1.26 -20.64 4.19
CA LEU A 87 -2.52 -19.91 4.15
C LEU A 87 -2.31 -18.46 3.70
N GLN A 88 -1.30 -17.79 4.25
CA GLN A 88 -0.96 -16.41 3.87
C GLN A 88 -0.58 -16.34 2.39
N ARG A 89 0.28 -17.23 1.91
CA ARG A 89 0.64 -17.31 0.48
C ARG A 89 -0.59 -17.54 -0.41
N SER A 90 -1.46 -18.48 -0.06
CA SER A 90 -2.67 -18.76 -0.84
C SER A 90 -3.62 -17.56 -0.89
N ALA A 91 -3.76 -16.83 0.21
CA ALA A 91 -4.55 -15.61 0.26
C ALA A 91 -3.88 -14.48 -0.55
N THR A 92 -2.59 -14.22 -0.38
CA THR A 92 -1.88 -13.20 -1.17
C THR A 92 -1.98 -13.48 -2.67
N ASN A 93 -1.82 -14.74 -3.08
CA ASN A 93 -1.93 -15.16 -4.48
C ASN A 93 -3.35 -14.96 -5.02
N LEU A 94 -4.38 -15.31 -4.26
CA LEU A 94 -5.77 -15.10 -4.67
C LEU A 94 -6.11 -13.59 -4.71
N SER A 95 -5.53 -12.79 -3.82
CA SER A 95 -5.66 -11.32 -3.86
C SER A 95 -5.07 -10.77 -5.14
N GLY A 96 -3.85 -11.18 -5.47
CA GLY A 96 -3.15 -10.80 -6.70
C GLY A 96 -3.98 -11.15 -7.94
N LEU A 97 -4.58 -12.35 -7.98
CA LEU A 97 -5.46 -12.77 -9.06
C LEU A 97 -6.71 -11.89 -9.22
N VAL A 98 -7.36 -11.50 -8.12
CA VAL A 98 -8.51 -10.60 -8.14
C VAL A 98 -8.12 -9.20 -8.63
N TYR A 99 -6.94 -8.70 -8.24
CA TYR A 99 -6.40 -7.43 -8.73
C TYR A 99 -6.01 -7.52 -10.21
N ASP A 100 -5.36 -8.60 -10.63
CA ASP A 100 -4.92 -8.85 -12.01
C ASP A 100 -6.09 -8.85 -13.02
N VAL A 101 -7.25 -9.42 -12.64
CA VAL A 101 -8.45 -9.45 -13.48
C VAL A 101 -9.02 -8.03 -13.71
N LEU A 102 -8.96 -7.17 -12.70
CA LEU A 102 -9.48 -5.80 -12.79
C LEU A 102 -8.50 -4.81 -13.39
N ASP A 103 -7.24 -4.88 -12.99
CA ASP A 103 -6.18 -4.02 -13.55
C ASP A 103 -6.05 -4.29 -15.05
N HIS A 104 -6.25 -5.53 -15.49
CA HIS A 104 -6.36 -5.86 -16.91
C HIS A 104 -7.48 -5.09 -17.63
N GLN A 105 -8.65 -4.87 -17.02
CA GLN A 105 -9.71 -4.06 -17.65
C GLN A 105 -9.30 -2.58 -17.76
N LYS A 106 -8.79 -1.99 -16.68
CA LYS A 106 -8.32 -0.58 -16.70
C LYS A 106 -7.18 -0.38 -17.70
N LEU A 107 -6.34 -1.40 -17.86
CA LEU A 107 -5.22 -1.39 -18.80
C LEU A 107 -5.70 -1.54 -20.24
N VAL A 108 -6.64 -2.44 -20.54
CA VAL A 108 -7.27 -2.57 -21.87
C VAL A 108 -7.99 -1.28 -22.30
N GLU A 109 -8.49 -0.51 -21.33
CA GLU A 109 -9.13 0.80 -21.57
C GLU A 109 -8.16 1.99 -21.61
N GLY A 110 -6.86 1.77 -21.39
CA GLY A 110 -5.84 2.84 -21.35
C GLY A 110 -5.98 3.81 -20.17
N LYS A 111 -6.74 3.45 -19.13
CA LYS A 111 -7.04 4.30 -17.96
C LYS A 111 -6.05 4.11 -16.82
N LEU A 112 -5.14 3.14 -16.91
CA LEU A 112 -4.14 2.88 -15.88
C LEU A 112 -2.97 3.87 -16.02
N GLN A 113 -2.69 4.64 -14.97
CA GLN A 113 -1.55 5.57 -14.91
C GLN A 113 -0.50 5.07 -13.91
N ILE A 114 0.78 5.28 -14.22
CA ILE A 114 1.90 4.99 -13.32
C ILE A 114 2.00 6.10 -12.29
N ALA A 115 1.92 5.76 -11.01
CA ALA A 115 2.04 6.71 -9.90
C ALA A 115 3.48 6.74 -9.38
N ASN A 116 4.32 7.60 -9.95
CA ASN A 116 5.71 7.75 -9.51
C ASN A 116 5.79 8.32 -8.09
N LYS A 117 6.53 7.62 -7.23
CA LYS A 117 6.84 8.00 -5.85
C LYS A 117 8.30 7.64 -5.53
N PRO A 118 8.94 8.36 -4.59
CA PRO A 118 10.25 7.99 -4.09
C PRO A 118 10.23 6.56 -3.52
N THR A 119 11.01 5.67 -4.11
CA THR A 119 11.03 4.23 -3.79
C THR A 119 12.47 3.74 -3.63
N ASP A 120 12.74 3.05 -2.51
CA ASP A 120 13.97 2.27 -2.33
C ASP A 120 13.83 0.95 -3.11
N LEU A 121 14.44 0.91 -4.30
CA LEU A 121 14.41 -0.28 -5.15
C LEU A 121 15.18 -1.46 -4.56
N TYR A 122 16.19 -1.18 -3.73
CA TYR A 122 17.01 -2.21 -3.11
C TYR A 122 16.19 -2.99 -2.07
N GLU A 123 15.51 -2.28 -1.17
CA GLU A 123 14.63 -2.89 -0.17
C GLU A 123 13.41 -3.56 -0.83
N LEU A 124 12.77 -2.92 -1.82
CA LEU A 124 11.64 -3.51 -2.54
C LEU A 124 11.98 -4.89 -3.13
N LEU A 125 13.14 -5.02 -3.79
CA LEU A 125 13.56 -6.28 -4.41
C LEU A 125 14.01 -7.31 -3.36
N ARG A 126 14.57 -6.87 -2.23
CA ARG A 126 14.91 -7.72 -1.08
C ARG A 126 13.67 -8.30 -0.40
N ASP A 127 12.62 -7.50 -0.23
CA ASP A 127 11.35 -7.93 0.31
C ASP A 127 10.70 -9.00 -0.58
N ILE A 128 10.71 -8.78 -1.90
CA ILE A 128 10.21 -9.77 -2.86
C ILE A 128 11.04 -11.07 -2.78
N HIS A 129 12.37 -10.97 -2.72
CA HIS A 129 13.22 -12.16 -2.57
C HIS A 129 12.88 -12.94 -1.30
N SER A 130 12.81 -12.26 -0.15
CA SER A 130 12.51 -12.87 1.16
C SER A 130 11.15 -13.59 1.16
N ASN A 131 10.15 -13.00 0.50
CA ASN A 131 8.80 -13.57 0.42
C ASN A 131 8.75 -14.89 -0.38
N TYR A 132 9.57 -15.05 -1.42
CA TYR A 132 9.56 -16.23 -2.31
C TYR A 132 10.74 -17.19 -2.09
N GLU A 133 11.73 -16.82 -1.27
CA GLU A 133 12.87 -17.69 -0.91
C GLU A 133 12.39 -18.97 -0.23
N TYR A 134 11.48 -18.85 0.75
CA TYR A 134 10.90 -20.01 1.43
C TYR A 134 10.11 -20.91 0.45
N GLU A 135 9.38 -20.34 -0.50
CA GLU A 135 8.61 -21.10 -1.50
C GLU A 135 9.53 -21.88 -2.45
N ALA A 136 10.60 -21.23 -2.93
CA ALA A 136 11.62 -21.89 -3.74
C ALA A 136 12.30 -23.03 -2.96
N LEU A 137 12.66 -22.78 -1.69
CA LEU A 137 13.30 -23.78 -0.82
C LEU A 137 12.38 -25.00 -0.59
N GLN A 138 11.08 -24.79 -0.34
CA GLN A 138 10.10 -25.87 -0.18
C GLN A 138 9.98 -26.75 -1.44
N LYS A 139 10.20 -26.16 -2.62
CA LYS A 139 10.23 -26.89 -3.89
C LYS A 139 11.60 -27.55 -4.18
N GLY A 140 12.59 -27.36 -3.30
CA GLY A 140 13.96 -27.86 -3.48
C GLY A 140 14.77 -27.05 -4.50
N LEU A 141 14.43 -25.77 -4.67
CA LEU A 141 15.14 -24.82 -5.53
C LEU A 141 16.00 -23.87 -4.70
N THR A 142 17.10 -23.38 -5.29
CA THR A 142 17.83 -22.24 -4.75
C THR A 142 17.33 -20.95 -5.39
N PHE A 143 16.96 -19.95 -4.59
CA PHE A 143 16.59 -18.62 -5.10
C PHE A 143 17.62 -17.56 -4.70
N GLN A 144 18.29 -16.97 -5.69
CA GLN A 144 19.36 -15.99 -5.49
C GLN A 144 18.91 -14.59 -5.89
N LEU A 145 19.32 -13.58 -5.13
CA LEU A 145 19.13 -12.17 -5.45
C LEU A 145 20.49 -11.48 -5.63
N ASN A 146 20.69 -10.81 -6.77
CA ASN A 146 21.91 -10.05 -7.07
C ASN A 146 21.55 -8.61 -7.42
N LEU A 147 21.84 -7.66 -6.53
CA LEU A 147 21.54 -6.24 -6.72
C LEU A 147 22.83 -5.44 -6.93
N ASP A 148 22.81 -4.51 -7.87
CA ASP A 148 23.88 -3.53 -8.09
C ASP A 148 23.99 -2.55 -6.90
N GLU A 149 25.21 -2.20 -6.51
CA GLU A 149 25.49 -1.27 -5.40
C GLU A 149 24.85 0.11 -5.61
N LYS A 150 24.68 0.53 -6.87
CA LYS A 150 24.00 1.79 -7.19
C LYS A 150 22.56 1.85 -6.68
N LEU A 151 21.87 0.71 -6.66
CA LEU A 151 20.50 0.61 -6.14
C LEU A 151 20.45 0.84 -4.63
N GLU A 152 21.51 0.49 -3.88
CA GLU A 152 21.57 0.70 -2.42
C GLU A 152 21.84 2.17 -2.06
N GLN A 153 22.36 2.95 -2.99
CA GLN A 153 22.85 4.31 -2.75
C GLN A 153 21.83 5.41 -3.11
N HIS A 154 20.74 5.06 -3.78
CA HIS A 154 19.79 6.02 -4.32
C HIS A 154 18.34 5.58 -4.11
N ILE A 155 17.46 6.56 -3.95
CA ILE A 155 16.02 6.37 -4.06
C ILE A 155 15.64 6.66 -5.51
N TYR A 156 14.63 5.97 -6.07
CA TYR A 156 14.20 6.16 -7.45
C TYR A 156 12.72 6.55 -7.51
N GLU A 157 12.37 7.45 -8.42
CA GLU A 157 10.96 7.76 -8.74
C GLU A 157 10.36 6.64 -9.59
N THR A 158 9.45 5.88 -9.02
CA THR A 158 8.72 4.80 -9.72
C THR A 158 7.42 4.44 -9.00
N ASP A 159 6.63 3.54 -9.56
CA ASP A 159 5.44 2.98 -8.90
C ASP A 159 5.80 1.61 -8.27
N PRO A 160 6.02 1.54 -6.93
CA PRO A 160 6.50 0.34 -6.26
C PRO A 160 5.51 -0.84 -6.36
N MET A 161 4.22 -0.56 -6.39
CA MET A 161 3.19 -1.60 -6.45
C MET A 161 3.22 -2.29 -7.82
N ARG A 162 3.27 -1.49 -8.90
CA ARG A 162 3.31 -2.02 -10.28
C ARG A 162 4.64 -2.69 -10.59
N LEU A 163 5.74 -2.13 -10.10
CA LEU A 163 7.05 -2.75 -10.25
C LEU A 163 7.12 -4.09 -9.50
N SER A 164 6.61 -4.16 -8.27
CA SER A 164 6.53 -5.41 -7.51
C SER A 164 5.70 -6.47 -8.24
N GLN A 165 4.59 -6.07 -8.86
CA GLN A 165 3.74 -6.94 -9.66
C GLN A 165 4.48 -7.53 -10.88
N ILE A 166 5.30 -6.73 -11.57
CA ILE A 166 6.17 -7.20 -12.67
C ILE A 166 7.13 -8.28 -12.15
N VAL A 167 7.90 -7.97 -11.10
CA VAL A 167 8.96 -8.85 -10.60
C VAL A 167 8.37 -10.13 -10.01
N THR A 168 7.32 -10.02 -9.21
CA THR A 168 6.62 -11.14 -8.60
C THR A 168 6.10 -12.12 -9.66
N ASN A 169 5.46 -11.62 -10.72
CA ASN A 169 4.95 -12.47 -11.80
C ASN A 169 6.08 -13.24 -12.51
N LEU A 170 7.23 -12.61 -12.72
CA LEU A 170 8.39 -13.28 -13.31
C LEU A 170 8.98 -14.35 -12.36
N VAL A 171 9.11 -14.03 -11.07
CA VAL A 171 9.65 -14.94 -10.05
C VAL A 171 8.75 -16.15 -9.83
N ILE A 172 7.42 -15.96 -9.70
CA ILE A 172 6.47 -17.06 -9.55
C ILE A 172 6.50 -17.97 -10.78
N ASN A 173 6.56 -17.40 -11.99
CA ASN A 173 6.70 -18.21 -13.21
C ASN A 173 8.00 -19.02 -13.21
N ALA A 174 9.13 -18.42 -12.85
CA ALA A 174 10.42 -19.09 -12.76
C ALA A 174 10.39 -20.26 -11.74
N ILE A 175 9.86 -20.03 -10.54
CA ILE A 175 9.69 -21.07 -9.51
C ILE A 175 8.75 -22.17 -10.03
N LYS A 176 7.61 -21.80 -10.61
CA LYS A 176 6.60 -22.75 -11.13
C LYS A 176 7.17 -23.70 -12.18
N TYR A 177 7.88 -23.18 -13.18
CA TYR A 177 8.35 -23.97 -14.33
C TYR A 177 9.76 -24.56 -14.14
N THR A 178 10.35 -24.41 -12.95
CA THR A 178 11.59 -25.08 -12.56
C THR A 178 11.28 -26.24 -11.61
N PRO A 179 11.42 -27.51 -12.06
CA PRO A 179 11.20 -28.66 -11.18
C PRO A 179 12.33 -28.84 -10.15
N LYS A 180 13.59 -28.60 -10.56
CA LYS A 180 14.80 -28.70 -9.75
C LYS A 180 15.85 -27.72 -10.29
N GLY A 181 16.74 -27.22 -9.43
CA GLY A 181 17.83 -26.33 -9.81
C GLY A 181 17.73 -24.96 -9.14
N LYS A 182 17.93 -23.88 -9.91
CA LYS A 182 18.02 -22.53 -9.36
C LYS A 182 17.19 -21.50 -10.12
N VAL A 183 16.74 -20.51 -9.37
CA VAL A 183 16.16 -19.27 -9.87
C VAL A 183 17.05 -18.13 -9.39
N SER A 184 17.30 -17.13 -10.24
CA SER A 184 18.04 -15.93 -9.85
C SER A 184 17.33 -14.68 -10.34
N CYS A 185 17.12 -13.72 -9.43
CA CYS A 185 16.70 -12.37 -9.76
C CYS A 185 17.90 -11.44 -9.65
N SER A 186 18.14 -10.63 -10.68
CA SER A 186 19.17 -9.60 -10.63
C SER A 186 18.64 -8.26 -11.10
N ALA A 187 19.06 -7.18 -10.47
CA ALA A 187 18.72 -5.84 -10.90
C ALA A 187 19.93 -4.93 -10.91
N LYS A 188 20.02 -4.06 -11.92
CA LYS A 188 21.10 -3.08 -12.06
C LYS A 188 20.64 -1.80 -12.74
N ILE A 189 21.39 -0.73 -12.55
CA ILE A 189 21.15 0.55 -13.23
C ILE A 189 22.09 0.69 -14.42
N ILE A 190 21.51 0.78 -15.62
CA ILE A 190 22.23 1.08 -16.85
C ILE A 190 22.33 2.61 -16.98
N PRO A 191 23.55 3.18 -17.01
CA PRO A 191 23.75 4.61 -17.20
C PRO A 191 23.29 5.06 -18.60
N GLY A 192 22.66 6.23 -18.70
CA GLY A 192 22.18 6.80 -19.95
C GLY A 192 21.65 8.23 -19.76
N LYS A 193 21.09 8.84 -20.83
CA LYS A 193 20.47 10.17 -20.76
C LYS A 193 19.29 10.20 -19.78
N ASN A 194 18.57 9.09 -19.71
CA ASN A 194 17.71 8.69 -18.58
C ASN A 194 18.30 7.39 -18.04
N GLU A 195 18.41 7.24 -16.72
CA GLU A 195 18.84 5.96 -16.13
C GLU A 195 17.81 4.87 -16.43
N THR A 196 18.27 3.64 -16.65
CA THR A 196 17.39 2.51 -16.94
C THR A 196 17.61 1.40 -15.92
N LEU A 197 16.55 1.02 -15.22
CA LEU A 197 16.52 -0.15 -14.36
C LEU A 197 16.39 -1.40 -15.24
N GLU A 198 17.40 -2.27 -15.22
CA GLU A 198 17.35 -3.60 -15.84
C GLU A 198 17.10 -4.64 -14.75
N ILE A 199 16.00 -5.38 -14.85
CA ILE A 199 15.67 -6.52 -13.98
C ILE A 199 15.69 -7.78 -14.83
N LYS A 200 16.45 -8.78 -14.39
CA LYS A 200 16.54 -10.10 -15.00
C LYS A 200 16.10 -11.18 -14.03
N VAL A 201 15.16 -12.02 -14.46
CA VAL A 201 14.78 -13.24 -13.74
C VAL A 201 15.15 -14.42 -14.61
N LYS A 202 16.03 -15.28 -14.08
CA LYS A 202 16.56 -16.45 -14.77
C LYS A 202 16.22 -17.71 -14.00
N ASP A 203 15.85 -18.75 -14.74
CA ASP A 203 15.53 -20.07 -14.21
C ASP A 203 16.32 -21.16 -14.94
N THR A 204 16.46 -22.32 -14.31
CA THR A 204 17.05 -23.53 -14.92
C THR A 204 15.97 -24.59 -15.21
N GLY A 205 14.74 -24.14 -15.46
CA GLY A 205 13.57 -24.99 -15.64
C GLY A 205 13.46 -25.62 -17.01
N ILE A 206 12.23 -25.99 -17.38
CA ILE A 206 11.94 -26.71 -18.62
C ILE A 206 12.20 -25.89 -19.89
N GLY A 207 12.39 -24.58 -19.77
CA GLY A 207 12.56 -23.66 -20.90
C GLY A 207 11.31 -23.57 -21.78
N ILE A 208 11.38 -22.73 -22.81
CA ILE A 208 10.29 -22.45 -23.76
C ILE A 208 10.74 -22.90 -25.14
N LEU A 209 9.82 -23.50 -25.91
CA LEU A 209 10.11 -23.88 -27.28
C LEU A 209 10.38 -22.64 -28.15
N PRO A 210 11.37 -22.68 -29.07
CA PRO A 210 11.75 -21.50 -29.89
C PRO A 210 10.58 -20.87 -30.67
N GLY A 211 9.65 -21.68 -31.18
CA GLY A 211 8.46 -21.20 -31.90
C GLY A 211 7.42 -20.48 -31.02
N ASN A 212 7.55 -20.59 -29.69
CA ASN A 212 6.64 -20.02 -28.71
C ASN A 212 7.22 -18.75 -28.06
N ILE A 213 8.53 -18.54 -28.12
CA ILE A 213 9.20 -17.31 -27.69
C ILE A 213 8.73 -16.10 -28.50
N VAL A 214 8.55 -16.27 -29.82
CA VAL A 214 8.02 -15.21 -30.69
C VAL A 214 6.58 -14.84 -30.30
N LYS A 215 5.81 -15.83 -29.81
CA LYS A 215 4.41 -15.66 -29.39
C LYS A 215 4.24 -15.16 -27.97
N ILE A 216 5.30 -15.08 -27.16
CA ILE A 216 5.29 -14.36 -25.87
C ILE A 216 4.94 -12.88 -26.09
N ASN A 217 5.22 -12.35 -27.28
CA ASN A 217 4.81 -11.01 -27.68
C ASN A 217 3.36 -10.89 -28.15
N GLU A 218 2.69 -12.00 -28.44
CA GLU A 218 1.28 -12.03 -28.87
C GLU A 218 0.35 -12.08 -27.65
N ARG A 219 -0.75 -11.32 -27.72
CA ARG A 219 -1.78 -11.29 -26.66
C ARG A 219 -2.35 -12.71 -26.47
N PHE A 220 -2.23 -13.27 -25.26
CA PHE A 220 -2.89 -14.50 -24.80
C PHE A 220 -2.35 -15.86 -25.28
N TYR A 221 -1.04 -16.03 -25.51
CA TYR A 221 -0.50 -17.35 -25.87
C TYR A 221 -0.33 -18.31 -24.67
N ARG A 222 -0.87 -19.54 -24.79
CA ARG A 222 -0.68 -20.69 -23.87
C ARG A 222 -0.15 -21.89 -24.66
N GLU A 223 0.89 -22.55 -24.16
CA GLU A 223 1.19 -23.92 -24.60
C GLU A 223 0.09 -24.87 -24.10
N LYS A 224 -0.45 -25.70 -25.01
CA LYS A 224 -1.68 -26.50 -24.80
C LYS A 224 -1.51 -27.75 -23.90
N GLN A 225 -0.48 -27.82 -23.06
CA GLN A 225 -0.22 -28.99 -22.22
C GLN A 225 0.13 -28.61 -20.78
N ASP A 226 -0.89 -28.32 -19.95
CA ASP A 226 -0.86 -28.76 -18.55
C ASP A 226 -2.28 -28.74 -17.95
N LEU A 227 -2.80 -29.92 -17.63
CA LEU A 227 -4.13 -30.18 -17.03
C LEU A 227 -3.98 -30.67 -15.57
N SER A 228 -2.92 -30.26 -14.88
CA SER A 228 -2.73 -30.61 -13.47
C SER A 228 -3.31 -29.52 -12.54
N GLY A 229 -4.53 -29.79 -12.05
CA GLY A 229 -5.37 -28.90 -11.24
C GLY A 229 -4.88 -28.58 -9.81
N ARG A 230 -3.57 -28.38 -9.60
CA ARG A 230 -3.02 -27.86 -8.32
C ARG A 230 -2.26 -26.53 -8.45
N TYR A 231 -1.83 -26.12 -9.65
CA TYR A 231 -1.08 -24.86 -9.88
C TYR A 231 -1.48 -24.16 -11.19
N GLY A 232 -2.77 -24.20 -11.52
CA GLY A 232 -3.32 -23.61 -12.75
C GLY A 232 -3.36 -22.08 -12.68
N GLY A 233 -2.35 -21.41 -13.23
CA GLY A 233 -2.40 -19.97 -13.48
C GLY A 233 -3.17 -19.65 -14.76
N TYR A 234 -3.94 -18.55 -14.78
CA TYR A 234 -4.84 -18.16 -15.87
C TYR A 234 -4.13 -17.70 -17.17
N GLY A 235 -2.80 -17.80 -17.25
CA GLY A 235 -2.01 -17.35 -18.41
C GLY A 235 -1.89 -15.83 -18.56
N LEU A 236 -2.33 -15.07 -17.55
CA LEU A 236 -2.35 -13.60 -17.56
C LEU A 236 -1.02 -12.95 -17.12
N GLY A 237 -0.21 -13.65 -16.32
CA GLY A 237 0.96 -13.05 -15.65
C GLY A 237 1.96 -12.42 -16.61
N LEU A 238 2.32 -13.09 -17.71
CA LEU A 238 3.28 -12.55 -18.67
C LEU A 238 2.69 -11.43 -19.54
N SER A 239 1.39 -11.48 -19.85
CA SER A 239 0.71 -10.38 -20.53
C SER A 239 0.62 -9.12 -19.66
N ILE A 240 0.45 -9.28 -18.34
CA ILE A 240 0.46 -8.18 -17.37
C ILE A 240 1.86 -7.58 -17.26
N VAL A 241 2.90 -8.42 -17.16
CA VAL A 241 4.31 -7.96 -17.16
C VAL A 241 4.60 -7.11 -18.38
N LYS A 242 4.22 -7.58 -19.58
CA LYS A 242 4.42 -6.83 -20.83
C LYS A 242 3.72 -5.47 -20.80
N GLN A 243 2.43 -5.48 -20.47
CA GLN A 243 1.60 -4.29 -20.46
C GLN A 243 2.05 -3.25 -19.42
N LEU A 244 2.40 -3.67 -18.20
CA LEU A 244 2.95 -2.78 -17.19
C LEU A 244 4.32 -2.23 -17.62
N THR A 245 5.17 -3.08 -18.23
CA THR A 245 6.46 -2.64 -18.75
C THR A 245 6.31 -1.58 -19.85
N GLU A 246 5.33 -1.75 -20.75
CA GLU A 246 4.99 -0.74 -21.78
C GLU A 246 4.48 0.56 -21.16
N LEU A 247 3.65 0.49 -20.11
CA LEU A 247 3.17 1.68 -19.37
C LEU A 247 4.31 2.43 -18.66
N PHE A 248 5.31 1.72 -18.18
CA PHE A 248 6.54 2.32 -17.66
C PHE A 248 7.43 2.93 -18.77
N GLY A 249 7.08 2.78 -20.04
CA GLY A 249 7.92 3.20 -21.17
C GLY A 249 9.14 2.29 -21.37
N GLY A 250 9.07 1.07 -20.86
CA GLY A 250 10.12 0.08 -20.85
C GLY A 250 10.03 -0.98 -21.95
N THR A 251 10.91 -1.99 -21.90
CA THR A 251 10.86 -3.16 -22.80
C THR A 251 11.02 -4.47 -22.04
N LEU A 252 10.28 -5.50 -22.48
CA LEU A 252 10.39 -6.88 -22.00
C LEU A 252 11.01 -7.75 -23.10
N ASN A 253 12.08 -8.46 -22.76
CA ASN A 253 12.75 -9.44 -23.61
C ASN A 253 12.82 -10.80 -22.92
N ALA A 254 12.80 -11.89 -23.69
CA ALA A 254 12.93 -13.24 -23.18
C ALA A 254 13.91 -14.05 -24.02
N ILE A 255 14.83 -14.75 -23.35
CA ILE A 255 15.75 -15.71 -23.97
C ILE A 255 15.49 -17.04 -23.28
N SER A 256 15.18 -18.09 -24.04
CA SER A 256 14.90 -19.40 -23.45
C SER A 256 15.31 -20.51 -24.40
N LYS A 257 15.66 -21.66 -23.84
CA LYS A 257 15.94 -22.87 -24.60
C LYS A 257 15.34 -24.06 -23.86
N SER A 258 14.53 -24.84 -24.59
CA SER A 258 13.91 -26.06 -24.07
C SER A 258 14.94 -26.96 -23.38
N GLY A 259 14.64 -27.35 -22.14
CA GLY A 259 15.48 -28.15 -21.26
C GLY A 259 16.63 -27.41 -20.55
N LEU A 260 16.84 -26.11 -20.81
CA LEU A 260 17.95 -25.33 -20.24
C LEU A 260 17.49 -24.08 -19.46
N GLY A 261 16.18 -23.89 -19.30
CA GLY A 261 15.58 -22.78 -18.59
C GLY A 261 15.33 -21.53 -19.44
N SER A 262 14.90 -20.47 -18.76
CA SER A 262 14.55 -19.18 -19.38
C SER A 262 15.19 -18.00 -18.64
N GLU A 263 15.35 -16.89 -19.34
CA GLU A 263 15.78 -15.60 -18.81
C GLU A 263 14.86 -14.51 -19.35
N PHE A 264 14.12 -13.86 -18.45
CA PHE A 264 13.28 -12.71 -18.75
C PHE A 264 13.99 -11.44 -18.30
N CYS A 265 14.06 -10.45 -19.18
CA CYS A 265 14.72 -9.18 -18.97
C CYS A 265 13.72 -8.04 -19.17
N VAL A 266 13.44 -7.30 -18.10
CA VAL A 266 12.62 -6.08 -18.12
C VAL A 266 13.55 -4.88 -17.98
N THR A 267 13.33 -3.88 -18.81
CA THR A 267 14.03 -2.59 -18.74
C THR A 267 13.02 -1.48 -18.56
N ILE A 268 13.22 -0.60 -17.58
CA ILE A 268 12.29 0.48 -17.23
C ILE A 268 13.10 1.77 -17.05
N PRO A 269 12.71 2.90 -17.66
CA PRO A 269 13.32 4.19 -17.36
C PRO A 269 13.02 4.59 -15.91
N VAL A 270 14.04 5.01 -15.19
CA VAL A 270 13.93 5.47 -13.79
C VAL A 270 14.74 6.75 -13.60
N THR A 271 14.37 7.52 -12.58
CA THR A 271 15.08 8.75 -12.22
C THR A 271 15.52 8.61 -10.77
N ALA A 272 16.83 8.70 -10.51
CA ALA A 272 17.35 8.76 -9.16
C ALA A 272 16.98 10.09 -8.47
N THR A 273 16.57 9.99 -7.22
CA THR A 273 16.26 11.06 -6.28
C THR A 273 17.16 10.90 -5.06
N ARG A 274 17.90 11.97 -4.70
CA ARG A 274 18.77 12.14 -3.51
C ARG A 274 19.70 10.95 -3.18
N VAL A 275 21.01 11.21 -3.19
CA VAL A 275 22.02 10.24 -2.73
C VAL A 275 21.83 9.95 -1.25
N VAL A 276 21.61 8.68 -0.90
CA VAL A 276 21.64 8.21 0.48
C VAL A 276 23.11 8.05 0.86
N ASN A 277 23.62 8.82 1.82
CA ASN A 277 24.94 8.58 2.41
C ASN A 277 24.87 7.34 3.32
N THR A 278 24.90 6.15 2.72
CA THR A 278 24.74 4.88 3.42
C THR A 278 26.05 4.43 4.08
N LYS A 279 26.14 4.59 5.41
CA LYS A 279 26.79 3.62 6.33
C LYS A 279 26.63 3.91 7.83
N MET A 280 25.89 4.95 8.26
CA MET A 280 25.66 5.22 9.70
C MET A 280 24.21 5.10 10.19
N ASP A 281 23.21 4.95 9.31
CA ASP A 281 21.79 4.95 9.71
C ASP A 281 21.10 3.58 9.76
N LYS A 282 21.83 2.48 9.52
CA LYS A 282 21.26 1.11 9.51
C LYS A 282 21.32 0.42 10.88
N ILE A 283 20.91 1.10 11.95
CA ILE A 283 20.33 0.42 13.12
C ILE A 283 18.82 0.51 12.90
N ALA A 284 18.17 -0.64 12.71
CA ALA A 284 16.75 -0.79 12.41
C ALA A 284 15.91 0.36 12.96
N LYS A 285 15.32 1.17 12.05
CA LYS A 285 14.30 2.17 12.38
C LYS A 285 13.12 1.44 13.02
N THR A 286 13.17 1.27 14.32
CA THR A 286 12.08 0.72 15.11
C THR A 286 11.03 1.83 15.21
N HIS A 287 9.79 1.54 14.79
CA HIS A 287 8.67 2.47 14.95
C HIS A 287 8.43 2.69 16.45
N LEU A 288 8.95 3.80 16.96
CA LEU A 288 8.98 4.09 18.40
C LEU A 288 7.67 4.72 18.83
N LEU A 289 7.00 4.07 19.78
CA LEU A 289 5.83 4.58 20.49
C LEU A 289 6.21 5.03 21.91
N PRO A 290 5.55 6.06 22.46
CA PRO A 290 5.76 6.45 23.84
C PRO A 290 5.17 5.42 24.78
N ARG A 291 5.78 5.30 25.97
CA ARG A 291 5.25 4.47 27.04
C ARG A 291 4.15 5.24 27.78
N LEU A 292 2.95 4.70 27.82
CA LEU A 292 1.86 5.23 28.63
C LEU A 292 2.05 4.84 30.10
N LYS A 293 1.54 5.65 31.02
CA LYS A 293 1.59 5.42 32.48
C LYS A 293 0.20 5.23 33.06
N GLN A 294 -0.81 5.87 32.48
CA GLN A 294 -2.20 5.72 32.90
C GLN A 294 -2.89 4.62 32.10
N HIS A 295 -4.00 4.11 32.64
CA HIS A 295 -4.84 3.15 31.92
C HIS A 295 -5.95 3.91 31.19
N TYR A 296 -6.08 3.67 29.90
CA TYR A 296 -7.05 4.33 29.03
C TYR A 296 -8.10 3.35 28.54
N LYS A 297 -9.34 3.84 28.38
CA LYS A 297 -10.44 3.08 27.82
C LYS A 297 -10.72 3.52 26.39
N ILE A 298 -10.67 2.56 25.46
CA ILE A 298 -11.01 2.79 24.06
C ILE A 298 -12.28 2.01 23.73
N ILE A 299 -13.26 2.67 23.09
CA ILE A 299 -14.40 1.98 22.49
C ILE A 299 -14.16 1.85 20.98
N HIS A 300 -14.17 0.63 20.47
CA HIS A 300 -14.07 0.31 19.05
C HIS A 300 -15.43 -0.18 18.53
N ILE A 301 -16.02 0.55 17.58
CA ILE A 301 -17.33 0.25 17.00
C ILE A 301 -17.12 -0.30 15.58
N GLU A 302 -17.38 -1.60 15.42
CA GLU A 302 -17.06 -2.38 14.21
C GLU A 302 -17.82 -3.70 14.24
N ASP A 303 -18.36 -4.16 13.11
CA ASP A 303 -19.03 -5.46 12.96
C ASP A 303 -18.20 -6.50 12.20
N ASP A 304 -17.19 -6.07 11.43
CA ASP A 304 -16.28 -6.98 10.74
C ASP A 304 -15.33 -7.68 11.73
N ALA A 305 -15.50 -9.00 11.89
CA ALA A 305 -14.71 -9.82 12.81
C ALA A 305 -13.19 -9.70 12.59
N SER A 306 -12.74 -9.55 11.34
CA SER A 306 -11.31 -9.41 11.03
C SER A 306 -10.74 -8.06 11.47
N THR A 307 -11.49 -6.98 11.26
CA THR A 307 -11.11 -5.64 11.74
C THR A 307 -11.14 -5.57 13.26
N ILE A 308 -12.09 -6.22 13.92
CA ILE A 308 -12.14 -6.38 15.38
C ILE A 308 -10.87 -7.04 15.90
N GLU A 309 -10.46 -8.18 15.35
CA GLU A 309 -9.25 -8.87 15.80
C GLU A 309 -7.97 -8.08 15.49
N LEU A 310 -7.89 -7.44 14.31
CA LEU A 310 -6.80 -6.55 13.96
C LEU A 310 -6.66 -5.40 14.96
N MET A 311 -7.76 -4.74 15.32
CA MET A 311 -7.76 -3.63 16.27
C MET A 311 -7.29 -4.08 17.66
N LYS A 312 -7.73 -5.27 18.09
CA LYS A 312 -7.27 -5.87 19.33
C LYS A 312 -5.76 -6.09 19.34
N PHE A 313 -5.18 -6.53 18.21
CA PHE A 313 -3.74 -6.69 18.08
C PHE A 313 -2.98 -5.34 18.01
N ILE A 314 -3.51 -4.37 17.27
CA ILE A 314 -2.89 -3.05 17.14
C ILE A 314 -2.78 -2.36 18.50
N LEU A 315 -3.82 -2.51 19.33
CA LEU A 315 -3.97 -1.83 20.61
C LEU A 315 -3.70 -2.77 21.81
N ASP A 316 -2.93 -3.84 21.59
CA ASP A 316 -2.48 -4.75 22.64
C ASP A 316 -1.36 -4.08 23.47
N ASP A 317 -1.77 -3.22 24.39
CA ASP A 317 -0.91 -2.54 25.36
C ASP A 317 -1.52 -2.69 26.75
N GLU A 318 -0.70 -2.98 27.76
CA GLU A 318 -1.15 -3.16 29.15
C GLU A 318 -1.90 -1.93 29.70
N CYS A 319 -1.58 -0.74 29.17
CA CYS A 319 -2.20 0.52 29.56
C CYS A 319 -3.49 0.83 28.76
N ILE A 320 -3.90 -0.01 27.82
CA ILE A 320 -5.08 0.21 26.98
C ILE A 320 -6.12 -0.88 27.21
N GLN A 321 -7.28 -0.46 27.69
CA GLN A 321 -8.47 -1.31 27.81
C GLN A 321 -9.40 -1.09 26.62
N LEU A 322 -9.43 -2.05 25.69
CA LEU A 322 -10.26 -1.99 24.49
C LEU A 322 -11.62 -2.65 24.71
N TYR A 323 -12.70 -1.90 24.50
CA TYR A 323 -14.08 -2.37 24.47
C TYR A 323 -14.60 -2.40 23.04
N GLN A 324 -15.09 -3.56 22.58
CA GLN A 324 -15.52 -3.72 21.19
C GLN A 324 -17.04 -3.85 21.10
N ALA A 325 -17.66 -3.03 20.27
CA ALA A 325 -19.10 -2.96 20.08
C ALA A 325 -19.45 -3.31 18.61
N THR A 326 -20.14 -4.44 18.44
CA THR A 326 -20.49 -5.02 17.13
C THR A 326 -21.85 -4.61 16.59
N SER A 327 -22.54 -3.69 17.26
CA SER A 327 -23.91 -3.28 16.94
C SER A 327 -24.17 -1.92 17.59
N ILE A 328 -25.15 -1.19 17.07
CA ILE A 328 -25.51 0.16 17.57
C ILE A 328 -25.91 0.10 19.04
N ASP A 329 -26.69 -0.90 19.43
CA ASP A 329 -27.17 -1.06 20.81
C ASP A 329 -26.00 -1.31 21.79
N LYS A 330 -25.06 -2.18 21.43
CA LYS A 330 -23.85 -2.41 22.23
C LYS A 330 -23.01 -1.15 22.33
N ALA A 331 -22.83 -0.41 21.24
CA ALA A 331 -22.07 0.84 21.24
C ALA A 331 -22.71 1.87 22.19
N SER A 332 -24.04 2.02 22.12
CA SER A 332 -24.82 2.87 23.01
C SER A 332 -24.65 2.48 24.49
N ILE A 333 -24.74 1.19 24.81
CA ILE A 333 -24.53 0.67 26.18
C ILE A 333 -23.11 0.93 26.68
N CYS A 334 -22.10 0.66 25.86
CA CYS A 334 -20.70 0.90 26.20
C CYS A 334 -20.45 2.37 26.48
N LEU A 335 -20.97 3.28 25.64
CA LEU A 335 -20.83 4.73 25.80
C LEU A 335 -21.53 5.26 27.06
N ASP A 336 -22.68 4.69 27.45
CA ASP A 336 -23.39 5.11 28.67
C ASP A 336 -22.70 4.61 29.95
N ARG A 337 -22.15 3.39 29.91
CA ARG A 337 -21.56 2.74 31.09
C ARG A 337 -20.13 3.19 31.36
N ASP A 338 -19.34 3.28 30.30
CA ASP A 338 -17.91 3.51 30.35
C ASP A 338 -17.62 4.84 29.65
N LYS A 339 -17.19 5.87 30.39
CA LYS A 339 -16.68 7.11 29.79
C LYS A 339 -15.37 6.80 29.08
N PRO A 340 -15.32 6.73 27.74
CA PRO A 340 -14.10 6.37 27.03
C PRO A 340 -13.17 7.57 26.93
N ASP A 341 -11.87 7.30 26.84
CA ASP A 341 -10.85 8.30 26.52
C ASP A 341 -10.70 8.49 25.00
N LEU A 342 -11.13 7.50 24.22
CA LEU A 342 -11.12 7.52 22.76
C LEU A 342 -12.22 6.60 22.18
N VAL A 343 -12.88 7.07 21.13
CA VAL A 343 -13.76 6.24 20.30
C VAL A 343 -13.11 6.04 18.93
N ILE A 344 -13.07 4.78 18.47
CA ILE A 344 -12.69 4.42 17.11
C ILE A 344 -13.92 3.78 16.46
N SER A 345 -14.41 4.32 15.34
CA SER A 345 -15.67 3.86 14.75
C SER A 345 -15.55 3.65 13.26
N ASP A 346 -16.13 2.57 12.74
CA ASP A 346 -16.57 2.55 11.34
C ASP A 346 -17.76 3.51 11.16
N LEU A 347 -17.97 3.95 9.92
CA LEU A 347 -19.17 4.66 9.47
C LEU A 347 -20.25 3.73 8.95
N MET A 348 -19.92 2.48 8.64
CA MET A 348 -20.88 1.45 8.26
C MET A 348 -20.92 0.38 9.34
N LEU A 349 -22.11 0.09 9.86
CA LEU A 349 -22.32 -0.95 10.87
C LEU A 349 -23.66 -1.64 10.60
N GLU A 350 -23.67 -2.97 10.50
CA GLU A 350 -24.87 -3.76 10.20
C GLU A 350 -25.58 -3.27 8.92
N GLN A 351 -24.80 -2.89 7.90
CA GLN A 351 -25.26 -2.28 6.63
C GLN A 351 -25.92 -0.89 6.77
N ASN A 352 -25.98 -0.32 7.97
CA ASN A 352 -26.50 1.02 8.23
C ASN A 352 -25.37 2.05 8.32
N SER A 353 -25.66 3.28 7.90
CA SER A 353 -24.72 4.39 8.12
C SER A 353 -24.80 4.88 9.56
N LEU A 354 -23.68 4.86 10.26
CA LEU A 354 -23.50 5.42 11.59
C LEU A 354 -23.33 6.95 11.59
N GLN A 355 -23.13 7.59 10.43
CA GLN A 355 -22.93 9.03 10.34
C GLN A 355 -23.96 9.88 11.12
N PRO A 356 -25.30 9.69 10.94
CA PRO A 356 -26.29 10.47 11.69
C PRO A 356 -26.22 10.17 13.20
N ILE A 357 -25.97 8.92 13.56
CA ILE A 357 -25.94 8.44 14.96
C ILE A 357 -24.73 9.02 15.70
N LEU A 358 -23.54 8.98 15.08
CA LEU A 358 -22.33 9.60 15.62
C LEU A 358 -22.54 11.11 15.77
N GLY A 359 -23.17 11.76 14.78
CA GLY A 359 -23.55 13.17 14.86
C GLY A 359 -24.42 13.50 16.07
N ASP A 360 -25.43 12.68 16.33
CA ASP A 360 -26.33 12.84 17.47
C ASP A 360 -25.64 12.54 18.80
N TRP A 361 -24.80 11.50 18.88
CA TRP A 361 -24.02 11.18 20.07
C TRP A 361 -23.01 12.27 20.44
N MET A 362 -22.40 12.94 19.44
CA MET A 362 -21.55 14.11 19.69
C MET A 362 -22.36 15.31 20.18
N LYS A 363 -23.51 15.63 19.55
CA LYS A 363 -24.38 16.75 19.96
C LYS A 363 -24.94 16.58 21.37
N THR A 364 -25.36 15.36 21.71
CA THR A 364 -25.90 15.00 23.02
C THR A 364 -24.83 14.79 24.08
N LYS A 365 -23.54 14.96 23.72
CA LYS A 365 -22.37 14.72 24.58
C LYS A 365 -22.27 13.28 25.12
N LYS A 366 -22.89 12.33 24.43
CA LYS A 366 -22.67 10.89 24.68
C LYS A 366 -21.27 10.47 24.27
N ILE A 367 -20.74 11.09 23.21
CA ILE A 367 -19.30 11.07 22.89
C ILE A 367 -18.74 12.46 23.21
N SER A 368 -17.97 12.56 24.28
CA SER A 368 -17.26 13.79 24.68
C SER A 368 -15.74 13.70 24.53
N CYS A 369 -15.23 12.53 24.15
CA CYS A 369 -13.83 12.26 23.91
C CYS A 369 -13.49 12.42 22.42
N PRO A 370 -12.19 12.40 22.06
CA PRO A 370 -11.76 12.29 20.67
C PRO A 370 -12.38 11.09 19.93
N LEU A 371 -12.56 11.25 18.63
CA LEU A 371 -13.10 10.24 17.70
C LEU A 371 -12.07 10.00 16.59
N ILE A 372 -11.85 8.75 16.21
CA ILE A 372 -11.13 8.36 14.99
C ILE A 372 -12.09 7.55 14.12
N LEU A 373 -12.18 7.90 12.84
CA LEU A 373 -12.97 7.14 11.88
C LEU A 373 -12.09 6.15 11.12
N VAL A 374 -12.54 4.90 11.01
CA VAL A 374 -11.84 3.86 10.24
C VAL A 374 -12.86 3.14 9.36
N SER A 375 -12.93 3.48 8.07
CA SER A 375 -14.01 3.00 7.20
C SER A 375 -13.54 2.70 5.78
N ALA A 376 -14.28 1.87 5.04
CA ALA A 376 -14.05 1.66 3.61
C ALA A 376 -14.57 2.84 2.73
N LEU A 377 -15.38 3.73 3.30
CA LEU A 377 -15.94 4.88 2.60
C LEU A 377 -14.87 5.88 2.11
N GLU A 378 -15.24 6.73 1.16
CA GLU A 378 -14.33 7.73 0.61
C GLU A 378 -13.88 8.76 1.66
N PRO A 379 -12.59 9.18 1.64
CA PRO A 379 -12.04 10.21 2.54
C PRO A 379 -12.91 11.46 2.71
N LYS A 380 -13.50 11.97 1.62
CA LYS A 380 -14.34 13.17 1.60
C LYS A 380 -15.60 13.07 2.48
N ILE A 381 -16.07 11.85 2.76
CA ILE A 381 -17.22 11.61 3.64
C ILE A 381 -16.76 11.69 5.10
N MET A 382 -15.66 11.02 5.42
CA MET A 382 -15.08 10.99 6.77
C MET A 382 -14.59 12.36 7.23
N GLU A 383 -13.92 13.10 6.35
CA GLU A 383 -13.38 14.44 6.61
C GLU A 383 -14.43 15.44 7.10
N LYS A 384 -15.67 15.33 6.61
CA LYS A 384 -16.79 16.20 7.04
C LYS A 384 -17.25 15.93 8.47
N ILE A 385 -16.89 14.78 9.03
CA ILE A 385 -17.33 14.32 10.35
C ILE A 385 -16.20 14.51 11.36
N CYS A 386 -14.98 14.11 11.00
CA CYS A 386 -13.83 14.13 11.87
C CYS A 386 -12.53 14.40 11.09
N THR A 387 -11.61 15.15 11.69
CA THR A 387 -10.27 15.39 11.15
C THR A 387 -9.39 14.13 11.13
N LEU A 388 -9.55 13.26 12.14
CA LEU A 388 -8.81 12.00 12.27
C LEU A 388 -9.60 10.86 11.66
N TYR A 389 -9.15 10.40 10.49
CA TYR A 389 -9.79 9.31 9.77
C TYR A 389 -8.78 8.49 8.97
N PHE A 390 -9.13 7.23 8.72
CA PHE A 390 -8.36 6.24 7.96
C PHE A 390 -9.28 5.47 7.01
N GLN A 391 -8.94 5.47 5.71
CA GLN A 391 -9.62 4.61 4.75
C GLN A 391 -9.05 3.19 4.82
N LYS A 392 -9.91 2.18 4.90
CA LYS A 392 -9.50 0.77 4.85
C LYS A 392 -9.10 0.40 3.40
N PRO A 393 -7.94 -0.26 3.17
CA PRO A 393 -6.91 -0.63 4.14
C PRO A 393 -6.00 0.54 4.51
N PHE A 394 -5.61 0.62 5.79
CA PHE A 394 -4.76 1.68 6.33
C PHE A 394 -3.43 1.10 6.88
N LYS A 395 -2.42 1.96 7.03
CA LYS A 395 -1.17 1.59 7.70
C LYS A 395 -1.39 1.52 9.21
N THR A 396 -1.01 0.41 9.82
CA THR A 396 -1.20 0.19 11.26
C THR A 396 -0.42 1.18 12.11
N ASP A 397 0.77 1.56 11.65
CA ASP A 397 1.67 2.48 12.36
C ASP A 397 1.10 3.90 12.42
N ASP A 398 0.50 4.38 11.34
CA ASP A 398 -0.19 5.67 11.29
C ASP A 398 -1.36 5.71 12.29
N LEU A 399 -2.16 4.63 12.38
CA LEU A 399 -3.23 4.53 13.36
C LEU A 399 -2.69 4.54 14.80
N LYS A 400 -1.63 3.77 15.06
CA LYS A 400 -0.96 3.75 16.37
C LYS A 400 -0.46 5.13 16.76
N ASP A 401 0.16 5.86 15.83
CA ASP A 401 0.62 7.21 16.11
C ASP A 401 -0.54 8.14 16.51
N CYS A 402 -1.69 8.08 15.83
CA CYS A 402 -2.87 8.85 16.23
C CYS A 402 -3.38 8.45 17.62
N VAL A 403 -3.46 7.16 17.92
CA VAL A 403 -3.94 6.68 19.23
C VAL A 403 -2.99 7.12 20.35
N TYR A 404 -1.69 6.88 20.21
CA TYR A 404 -0.72 7.26 21.24
C TYR A 404 -0.51 8.78 21.35
N MET A 405 -0.71 9.53 20.27
CA MET A 405 -0.77 10.99 20.33
C MET A 405 -1.95 11.44 21.19
N ILE A 406 -3.15 10.91 20.96
CA ILE A 406 -4.36 11.29 21.72
C ILE A 406 -4.23 10.90 23.19
N LEU A 407 -3.93 9.64 23.47
CA LEU A 407 -3.83 9.15 24.85
C LEU A 407 -2.66 9.81 25.58
N GLY A 408 -1.52 9.94 24.90
CA GLY A 408 -0.32 10.57 25.46
C GLY A 408 -0.49 12.06 25.78
N ALA A 409 -1.47 12.76 25.19
CA ALA A 409 -1.72 14.17 25.49
C ALA A 409 -2.13 14.45 26.95
N HIS A 410 -2.61 13.43 27.67
CA HIS A 410 -2.89 13.52 29.10
C HIS A 410 -1.64 13.38 29.98
N GLU A 411 -0.54 12.86 29.43
CA GLU A 411 0.70 12.59 30.15
C GLU A 411 1.88 13.45 29.71
N TYR A 412 1.86 13.89 28.46
CA TYR A 412 2.95 14.59 27.79
C TYR A 412 2.42 15.88 27.16
N LYS A 413 3.25 16.93 27.17
CA LYS A 413 2.89 18.19 26.51
C LYS A 413 3.10 18.08 24.99
N ALA A 414 2.01 18.17 24.21
CA ALA A 414 2.08 18.13 22.75
C ALA A 414 2.94 19.27 22.17
N PRO A 415 3.70 19.03 21.09
CA PRO A 415 4.38 20.08 20.34
C PRO A 415 3.40 21.12 19.79
N ASP A 416 3.81 22.39 19.77
CA ASP A 416 3.05 23.47 19.12
C ASP A 416 3.52 23.64 17.67
N PHE A 417 2.71 23.18 16.72
CA PHE A 417 3.00 23.30 15.29
C PHE A 417 2.53 24.63 14.68
N PHE A 418 1.86 25.51 15.43
CA PHE A 418 1.23 26.73 14.89
C PHE A 418 2.21 27.59 14.09
N THR A 419 3.44 27.76 14.59
CA THR A 419 4.48 28.55 13.91
C THR A 419 4.90 27.94 12.57
N ILE A 420 4.87 26.61 12.44
CA ILE A 420 5.15 25.95 11.16
C ILE A 420 4.02 26.27 10.17
N TYR A 421 2.77 26.13 10.58
CA TYR A 421 1.63 26.45 9.72
C TYR A 421 1.64 27.91 9.23
N THR A 422 1.90 28.86 10.13
CA THR A 422 1.95 30.28 9.77
C THR A 422 3.13 30.64 8.85
N ASN A 423 4.28 30.00 9.02
CA ASN A 423 5.47 30.31 8.22
C ASN A 423 5.39 29.80 6.78
N TYR A 424 4.49 28.86 6.50
CA TYR A 424 4.29 28.25 5.20
C TYR A 424 2.88 28.49 4.63
N ASP A 425 2.22 29.56 5.08
CA ASP A 425 0.91 30.02 4.58
C ASP A 425 -0.18 28.94 4.56
N ASN A 426 -0.13 27.96 5.47
CA ASN A 426 -1.01 26.78 5.48
C ASN A 426 -0.97 25.92 4.21
N GLU A 427 0.13 25.96 3.44
CA GLU A 427 0.29 25.13 2.24
C GLU A 427 0.77 23.72 2.60
N SER A 428 -0.14 22.76 2.59
CA SER A 428 0.05 21.38 3.06
C SER A 428 1.28 20.67 2.45
N ALA A 429 1.54 20.87 1.15
CA ALA A 429 2.71 20.27 0.49
C ALA A 429 4.05 20.81 1.03
N LYS A 430 4.12 22.08 1.42
CA LYS A 430 5.31 22.69 2.01
C LYS A 430 5.45 22.28 3.47
N ILE A 431 4.37 22.33 4.23
CA ILE A 431 4.31 21.92 5.64
C ILE A 431 4.76 20.47 5.78
N ARG A 432 4.23 19.57 4.94
CA ARG A 432 4.62 18.15 4.94
C ARG A 432 6.12 17.95 4.75
N LYS A 433 6.76 18.67 3.81
CA LYS A 433 8.22 18.57 3.60
C LYS A 433 9.00 18.99 4.83
N VAL A 434 8.54 20.04 5.52
CA VAL A 434 9.19 20.55 6.73
C VAL A 434 9.02 19.55 7.89
N LEU A 435 7.84 18.97 8.03
CA LEU A 435 7.57 17.94 9.03
C LEU A 435 8.42 16.69 8.79
N GLN A 436 8.58 16.24 7.53
CA GLN A 436 9.47 15.12 7.18
C GLN A 436 10.93 15.38 7.56
N LEU A 437 11.44 16.59 7.30
CA LEU A 437 12.78 16.97 7.74
C LEU A 437 12.88 17.00 9.28
N LEU A 438 11.85 17.50 9.96
CA LEU A 438 11.79 17.52 11.41
C LEU A 438 11.75 16.10 12.01
N HIS A 439 11.00 15.17 11.40
CA HIS A 439 10.99 13.76 11.78
C HIS A 439 12.40 13.15 11.66
N GLU A 440 13.05 13.28 10.50
CA GLU A 440 14.42 12.80 10.29
C GLU A 440 15.41 13.38 11.33
N GLU A 441 15.31 14.68 11.62
CA GLU A 441 16.14 15.33 12.61
C GLU A 441 15.90 14.80 14.04
N PHE A 442 14.65 14.58 14.44
CA PHE A 442 14.31 14.04 15.76
C PHE A 442 14.75 12.58 15.93
N GLU A 443 14.66 11.75 14.88
CA GLU A 443 15.24 10.40 14.89
C GLU A 443 16.75 10.46 15.11
N ASN A 444 17.44 11.36 14.40
CA ASN A 444 18.88 11.54 14.52
C ASN A 444 19.28 12.06 15.90
N TYR A 445 18.53 13.02 16.48
CA TYR A 445 18.76 13.46 17.85
C TYR A 445 18.66 12.30 18.83
N LEU A 446 17.60 11.49 18.75
CA LEU A 446 17.42 10.36 19.65
C LEU A 446 18.55 9.32 19.50
N PHE A 447 18.98 9.05 18.27
CA PHE A 447 20.12 8.17 18.00
C PHE A 447 21.42 8.70 18.61
N ARG A 448 21.75 9.97 18.35
CA ARG A 448 22.94 10.63 18.89
C ARG A 448 22.89 10.67 20.42
N ILE A 449 21.74 10.99 21.02
CA ILE A 449 21.54 10.97 22.47
C ILE A 449 21.85 9.58 23.05
N LYS A 450 21.32 8.51 22.44
CA LYS A 450 21.57 7.12 22.89
C LYS A 450 23.06 6.76 22.80
N LYS A 451 23.74 7.16 21.73
CA LYS A 451 25.18 6.93 21.56
C LYS A 451 26.01 7.71 22.58
N THR A 452 25.75 9.00 22.73
CA THR A 452 26.46 9.90 23.64
C THR A 452 26.21 9.53 25.11
N ALA A 453 25.03 8.97 25.43
CA ALA A 453 24.74 8.41 26.75
C ALA A 453 25.67 7.26 27.14
N ILE A 454 26.14 6.47 26.16
CA ILE A 454 27.07 5.34 26.35
C ILE A 454 28.51 5.84 26.38
N THR A 455 28.90 6.67 25.40
CA THR A 455 30.29 7.15 25.28
C THR A 455 30.66 8.21 26.31
N LYS A 456 29.66 8.85 26.95
CA LYS A 456 29.82 9.97 27.89
C LYS A 456 30.60 11.16 27.29
N ASP A 457 30.48 11.37 25.98
CA ASP A 457 31.11 12.49 25.28
C ASP A 457 30.35 13.81 25.52
N GLN A 458 30.91 14.68 26.35
CA GLN A 458 30.29 15.97 26.68
C GLN A 458 30.26 16.94 25.50
N LYS A 459 31.26 16.91 24.61
CA LYS A 459 31.33 17.85 23.48
C LYS A 459 30.22 17.57 22.47
N GLU A 460 29.99 16.30 22.19
CA GLU A 460 28.88 15.87 21.34
C GLU A 460 27.51 16.15 22.02
N TRP A 461 27.43 16.00 23.34
CA TRP A 461 26.22 16.33 24.12
C TRP A 461 25.85 17.82 24.00
N ASP A 462 26.81 18.71 24.17
CA ASP A 462 26.60 20.17 24.05
C ASP A 462 26.17 20.54 22.62
N ALA A 463 26.73 19.87 21.60
CA ALA A 463 26.35 20.08 20.21
C ALA A 463 24.91 19.61 19.91
N ILE A 464 24.44 18.51 20.53
CA ILE A 464 23.05 18.07 20.45
C ILE A 464 22.14 19.11 21.11
N LEU A 465 22.43 19.50 22.36
CA LEU A 465 21.61 20.45 23.10
C LEU A 465 21.49 21.80 22.38
N HIS A 466 22.60 22.33 21.86
CA HIS A 466 22.60 23.61 21.15
C HIS A 466 21.64 23.61 19.94
N LYS A 467 21.62 22.54 19.14
CA LYS A 467 20.70 22.43 18.00
C LYS A 467 19.26 22.21 18.47
N LEU A 468 19.08 21.38 19.50
CA LEU A 468 17.75 21.04 20.02
C LEU A 468 17.03 22.23 20.65
N ILE A 469 17.75 23.18 21.26
CA ILE A 469 17.18 24.42 21.85
C ILE A 469 16.35 25.20 20.82
N ALA A 470 16.81 25.28 19.56
CA ALA A 470 16.06 25.97 18.51
C ALA A 470 14.68 25.32 18.28
N HIS A 471 14.63 23.98 18.20
CA HIS A 471 13.37 23.24 18.04
C HIS A 471 12.51 23.29 19.31
N ILE A 472 13.12 23.23 20.50
CA ILE A 472 12.41 23.37 21.78
C ILE A 472 11.65 24.70 21.83
N ASN A 473 12.29 25.80 21.43
CA ASN A 473 11.66 27.11 21.43
C ASN A 473 10.57 27.22 20.35
N THR A 474 10.84 26.73 19.13
CA THR A 474 9.89 26.80 18.02
C THR A 474 8.63 25.96 18.27
N LEU A 475 8.79 24.77 18.85
CA LEU A 475 7.69 23.81 19.10
C LEU A 475 7.19 23.83 20.56
N LYS A 476 7.68 24.75 21.40
CA LYS A 476 7.36 24.88 22.84
C LYS A 476 7.48 23.58 23.64
N LEU A 477 8.60 22.86 23.47
CA LEU A 477 8.86 21.55 24.09
C LEU A 477 9.36 21.67 25.54
N ASP A 478 8.61 22.35 26.41
CA ASP A 478 9.02 22.68 27.79
C ASP A 478 9.37 21.43 28.63
N GLU A 479 8.68 20.33 28.40
CA GLU A 479 8.91 19.07 29.11
C GLU A 479 10.31 18.50 28.82
N LEU A 480 10.79 18.66 27.59
CA LEU A 480 12.10 18.18 27.17
C LEU A 480 13.23 18.95 27.86
N THR A 481 13.06 20.26 28.03
CA THR A 481 14.00 21.13 28.76
C THR A 481 14.20 20.67 30.20
N ASN A 482 13.15 20.17 30.85
CA ASN A 482 13.20 19.73 32.24
C ASN A 482 13.92 18.39 32.42
N VAL A 483 13.94 17.54 31.39
CA VAL A 483 14.50 16.18 31.47
C VAL A 483 15.92 16.10 30.94
N LEU A 484 16.34 17.04 30.07
CA LEU A 484 17.69 17.09 29.53
C LEU A 484 18.69 17.70 30.54
N PRO A 485 19.67 16.92 31.04
CA PRO A 485 20.68 17.47 31.93
C PRO A 485 21.71 18.32 31.17
N LYS A 486 22.27 19.34 31.84
CA LYS A 486 23.39 20.13 31.30
C LYS A 486 24.67 19.30 31.09
N ASN A 487 24.87 18.24 31.87
CA ASN A 487 26.04 17.38 31.79
C ASN A 487 25.63 15.94 31.47
N VAL A 488 26.27 15.32 30.48
CA VAL A 488 26.00 13.94 30.04
C VAL A 488 26.26 12.90 31.14
N ALA A 489 27.13 13.20 32.09
CA ALA A 489 27.41 12.35 33.26
C ALA A 489 26.18 12.20 34.18
N ALA A 490 25.28 13.20 34.19
CA ALA A 490 24.03 13.13 34.94
C ALA A 490 22.94 12.28 34.24
N LEU A 491 23.20 11.84 33.00
CA LEU A 491 22.28 11.03 32.20
C LEU A 491 22.35 9.56 32.64
N LYS A 492 21.65 9.27 33.74
CA LYS A 492 21.42 7.91 34.27
C LYS A 492 20.37 7.17 33.43
N ILE A 493 20.33 5.83 33.54
CA ILE A 493 19.41 4.95 32.79
C ILE A 493 17.94 5.41 32.90
N GLY A 494 17.48 5.80 34.09
CA GLY A 494 16.11 6.30 34.29
C GLY A 494 15.81 7.61 33.57
N ALA A 495 16.79 8.51 33.43
CA ALA A 495 16.64 9.74 32.66
C ALA A 495 16.64 9.45 31.15
N GLN A 496 17.47 8.51 30.70
CA GLN A 496 17.51 8.06 29.30
C GLN A 496 16.18 7.48 28.84
N HIS A 497 15.51 6.66 29.67
CA HIS A 497 14.19 6.15 29.36
C HIS A 497 13.16 7.28 29.23
N LYS A 498 13.14 8.25 30.17
CA LYS A 498 12.24 9.40 30.09
C LYS A 498 12.45 10.23 28.82
N ILE A 499 13.71 10.52 28.46
CA ILE A 499 14.05 11.23 27.22
C ILE A 499 13.55 10.44 26.02
N SER A 500 13.83 9.14 25.96
CA SER A 500 13.40 8.30 24.83
C SER A 500 11.89 8.25 24.68
N THR A 501 11.14 8.22 25.78
CA THR A 501 9.68 8.20 25.75
C THR A 501 9.10 9.55 25.30
N ILE A 502 9.64 10.67 25.78
CA ILE A 502 9.21 12.02 25.33
C ILE A 502 9.51 12.21 23.83
N PHE A 503 10.70 11.81 23.38
CA PHE A 503 11.04 11.84 21.95
C PHE A 503 10.11 10.95 21.12
N ALA A 504 9.77 9.76 21.60
CA ALA A 504 8.83 8.88 20.91
C ALA A 504 7.44 9.53 20.80
N TYR A 505 6.96 10.21 21.85
CA TYR A 505 5.70 10.97 21.80
C TYR A 505 5.76 12.12 20.78
N TYR A 506 6.83 12.91 20.76
CA TYR A 506 6.98 13.97 19.76
C TYR A 506 7.08 13.44 18.34
N LEU A 507 7.79 12.33 18.13
CA LEU A 507 7.85 11.65 16.85
C LEU A 507 6.46 11.15 16.42
N CYS A 508 5.63 10.61 17.33
CA CYS A 508 4.23 10.30 17.04
C CYS A 508 3.46 11.56 16.59
N CYS A 509 3.54 12.66 17.34
CA CYS A 509 2.88 13.92 16.96
C CYS A 509 3.29 14.41 15.57
N ILE A 510 4.59 14.42 15.26
CA ILE A 510 5.11 14.84 13.96
C ILE A 510 4.56 13.95 12.84
N ARG A 511 4.59 12.62 13.01
CA ARG A 511 4.06 11.68 12.01
C ARG A 511 2.55 11.82 11.80
N VAL A 512 1.78 12.12 12.86
CA VAL A 512 0.34 12.42 12.73
C VAL A 512 0.13 13.70 11.92
N GLU A 513 0.88 14.76 12.19
CA GLU A 513 0.80 16.00 11.40
C GLU A 513 1.19 15.76 9.94
N GLU A 514 2.23 14.95 9.67
CA GLU A 514 2.58 14.55 8.30
C GLU A 514 1.42 13.83 7.60
N HIS A 515 0.76 12.92 8.32
CA HIS A 515 -0.39 12.20 7.81
C HIS A 515 -1.54 13.15 7.49
N LEU A 516 -1.85 14.11 8.38
CA LEU A 516 -2.88 15.12 8.16
C LEU A 516 -2.60 15.98 6.92
N ASN A 517 -1.36 16.43 6.74
CA ASN A 517 -0.95 17.25 5.58
C ASN A 517 -0.67 16.42 4.30
N SER A 518 -0.96 15.11 4.31
CA SER A 518 -0.87 14.24 3.14
C SER A 518 -2.22 13.95 2.47
N LYS A 519 -3.31 14.45 3.07
CA LYS A 519 -4.70 14.22 2.66
C LYS A 519 -5.19 15.18 1.58
N ASP A 520 -4.47 16.27 1.36
CA ASP A 520 -4.60 17.17 0.19
C ASP A 520 -3.83 16.63 -1.02
#